data_AF-A0A3R9K861-F1
#
_entry.id   AF-A0A3R9K861-F1
#
_cell.length_a   1.000
_cell.length_b   1.000
_cell.length_c   1.000
_cell.angle_alpha   90.00
_cell.angle_beta   90.00
_cell.angle_gamma   90.00
#
_symmetry.space_group_name_H-M   'P 1'
#
loop_
_entity.id
_entity.type
_entity.pdbx_description
1 polymer ?
#
loop_
_entity_poly.entity_id
_entity_poly.type
_entity_poly.pdbx_seq_one_letter_code
_entity_poly.pdbx_strand_id
1 'polypeptide(L)'
;MSLTDLLKELEAAKDPKKAGPMEVYMRHQFSFLGVAAPERNKLYKKYFPEAKKTKIIDWDFVDTCWEKESREYLYAAANPEHIYKLGLIFPAYVLFDDVKETYQNLGSPSFDQLPDSLTHHNASLGKIYLTDALDIDIEDVQKRIIAPTLIVHGTNDTIAPYQYSVDAIQRIPNAKLVTVEGGRHRIDENFSKIAIPAIQNFLAE
;
A
#
# COMPACT_ATOMS: atom_id res chain seq x y z
N MET A 1 22.86 14.63 -8.86
CA MET A 1 21.50 14.91 -9.40
C MET A 1 20.57 14.96 -8.22
N SER A 2 19.70 15.97 -8.13
CA SER A 2 18.77 16.13 -6.99
C SER A 2 17.42 15.47 -7.27
N LEU A 3 16.66 15.12 -6.23
CA LEU A 3 15.29 14.64 -6.40
C LEU A 3 14.35 15.71 -6.96
N THR A 4 14.67 17.00 -6.77
CA THR A 4 13.98 18.11 -7.43
C THR A 4 14.10 18.03 -8.97
N ASP A 5 15.22 17.53 -9.49
CA ASP A 5 15.41 17.38 -10.94
C ASP A 5 14.57 16.22 -11.51
N LEU A 6 14.27 15.18 -10.71
CA LEU A 6 13.30 14.14 -11.08
C LEU A 6 11.92 14.75 -11.34
N LEU A 7 11.47 15.69 -10.50
CA LEU A 7 10.18 16.35 -10.68
C LEU A 7 10.12 17.15 -11.98
N LYS A 8 11.22 17.82 -12.34
CA LYS A 8 11.34 18.55 -13.62
C LYS A 8 11.30 17.59 -14.81
N GLU A 9 11.99 16.46 -14.74
CA GLU A 9 11.96 15.46 -15.82
C GLU A 9 10.60 14.78 -15.94
N LEU A 10 9.86 14.57 -14.83
CA LEU A 10 8.49 14.07 -14.87
C LEU A 10 7.55 15.05 -15.56
N GLU A 11 7.59 16.33 -15.18
CA GLU A 11 6.76 17.37 -15.82
C GLU A 11 7.11 17.51 -17.31
N ALA A 12 8.39 17.47 -17.66
CA ALA A 12 8.83 17.52 -19.06
C ALA A 12 8.40 16.30 -19.89
N ALA A 13 8.17 15.15 -19.24
CA ALA A 13 7.69 13.92 -19.88
C ALA A 13 6.16 13.87 -20.07
N LYS A 14 5.43 14.91 -19.66
CA LYS A 14 3.98 14.99 -19.76
C LYS A 14 3.46 14.67 -21.16
N ASP A 15 2.48 13.78 -21.23
CA ASP A 15 1.78 13.38 -22.45
C ASP A 15 0.26 13.50 -22.26
N PRO A 16 -0.35 14.63 -22.67
CA PRO A 16 -1.78 14.86 -22.52
C PRO A 16 -2.66 13.81 -23.22
N LYS A 17 -2.15 13.14 -24.27
CA LYS A 17 -2.90 12.10 -24.99
C LYS A 17 -3.03 10.83 -24.14
N LYS A 18 -2.04 10.55 -23.29
CA LYS A 18 -2.05 9.42 -22.35
C LYS A 18 -2.70 9.76 -21.00
N ALA A 19 -2.72 11.03 -20.61
CA ALA A 19 -3.31 11.46 -19.34
C ALA A 19 -4.82 11.14 -19.27
N GLY A 20 -5.59 11.48 -20.30
CA GLY A 20 -7.04 11.28 -20.33
C GLY A 20 -7.48 9.84 -20.02
N PRO A 21 -6.95 8.81 -20.70
CA PRO A 21 -7.24 7.42 -20.37
C PRO A 21 -6.89 7.02 -18.93
N MET A 22 -5.80 7.54 -18.34
CA MET A 22 -5.44 7.26 -16.95
C MET A 22 -6.41 7.93 -15.96
N GLU A 23 -6.86 9.14 -16.25
CA GLU A 23 -7.89 9.83 -15.48
C GLU A 23 -9.22 9.06 -15.53
N VAL A 24 -9.66 8.63 -16.72
CA VAL A 24 -10.87 7.80 -16.91
C VAL A 24 -10.78 6.51 -16.08
N TYR A 25 -9.63 5.83 -16.12
CA TYR A 25 -9.39 4.63 -15.32
C TYR A 25 -9.59 4.89 -13.82
N MET A 26 -9.14 6.06 -13.33
CA MET A 26 -9.35 6.49 -11.95
C MET A 26 -10.66 7.27 -11.73
N ARG A 27 -11.62 7.18 -12.65
CA ARG A 27 -12.94 7.84 -12.59
C ARG A 27 -12.85 9.36 -12.38
N HIS A 28 -11.83 9.98 -12.96
CA HIS A 28 -11.51 11.41 -12.87
C HIS A 28 -11.33 11.93 -11.44
N GLN A 29 -10.97 11.06 -10.49
CA GLN A 29 -10.68 11.47 -9.10
C GLN A 29 -9.28 12.07 -8.93
N PHE A 30 -8.40 11.86 -9.91
CA PHE A 30 -7.01 12.33 -9.89
C PHE A 30 -6.62 12.83 -11.28
N SER A 31 -5.76 13.85 -11.34
CA SER A 31 -5.13 14.28 -12.59
C SER A 31 -3.89 13.46 -12.90
N PHE A 32 -3.48 13.42 -14.16
CA PHE A 32 -2.30 12.69 -14.60
C PHE A 32 -1.42 13.52 -15.54
N LEU A 33 -0.10 13.30 -15.47
CA LEU A 33 0.83 13.78 -16.48
C LEU A 33 0.76 12.93 -17.76
N GLY A 34 0.29 11.68 -17.67
CA GLY A 34 0.27 10.73 -18.78
C GLY A 34 1.59 9.95 -18.92
N VAL A 35 2.44 9.95 -17.88
CA VAL A 35 3.74 9.25 -17.91
C VAL A 35 3.52 7.80 -17.47
N ALA A 36 3.67 6.86 -18.41
CA ALA A 36 3.42 5.45 -18.13
C ALA A 36 4.46 4.86 -17.16
N ALA A 37 4.09 3.79 -16.45
CA ALA A 37 4.97 3.16 -15.46
C ALA A 37 6.38 2.80 -16.01
N PRO A 38 6.55 2.26 -17.24
CA PRO A 38 7.88 1.99 -17.78
C PRO A 38 8.73 3.25 -18.00
N GLU A 39 8.12 4.36 -18.40
CA GLU A 39 8.80 5.63 -18.66
C GLU A 39 9.22 6.27 -17.34
N ARG A 40 8.30 6.31 -16.38
CA ARG A 40 8.54 6.81 -15.04
C ARG A 40 9.60 6.01 -14.28
N ASN A 41 9.57 4.67 -14.39
CA ASN A 41 10.58 3.79 -13.77
C ASN A 41 11.98 4.00 -14.37
N LYS A 42 12.11 4.44 -15.63
CA LYS A 42 13.41 4.82 -16.20
C LYS A 42 13.95 6.09 -15.54
N LEU A 43 13.09 7.07 -15.28
CA LEU A 43 13.47 8.29 -14.57
C LEU A 43 13.92 7.96 -13.15
N TYR A 44 13.12 7.18 -12.42
CA TYR A 44 13.43 6.68 -11.08
C TYR A 44 14.84 6.10 -10.98
N LYS A 45 15.21 5.20 -11.88
CA LYS A 45 16.54 4.57 -11.92
C LYS A 45 17.71 5.55 -12.09
N LYS A 46 17.49 6.78 -12.57
CA LYS A 46 18.55 7.81 -12.67
C LYS A 46 18.83 8.50 -11.34
N TYR A 47 17.80 8.73 -10.52
CA TYR A 47 17.88 9.60 -9.34
C TYR A 47 17.93 8.80 -8.04
N PHE A 48 17.11 7.77 -7.97
CA PHE A 48 16.85 7.05 -6.75
C PHE A 48 17.98 6.16 -6.22
N PRO A 49 18.85 5.55 -7.04
CA PRO A 49 19.99 4.80 -6.52
C PRO A 49 20.95 5.62 -5.66
N GLU A 50 21.15 6.90 -5.95
CA GLU A 50 22.02 7.77 -5.16
C GLU A 50 21.32 8.23 -3.87
N ALA A 51 20.06 8.64 -3.97
CA ALA A 51 19.23 8.93 -2.80
C ALA A 51 19.15 7.72 -1.85
N LYS A 52 19.16 6.49 -2.39
CA LYS A 52 19.14 5.25 -1.60
C LYS A 52 20.34 5.08 -0.69
N LYS A 53 21.52 5.58 -1.09
CA LYS A 53 22.76 5.43 -0.32
C LYS A 53 22.74 6.22 0.98
N THR A 54 21.96 7.31 1.05
CA THR A 54 21.89 8.14 2.25
C THR A 54 21.14 7.45 3.38
N LYS A 55 20.23 6.51 3.06
CA LYS A 55 19.28 5.90 4.01
C LYS A 55 18.44 6.92 4.79
N ILE A 56 18.34 8.14 4.26
CA ILE A 56 17.56 9.23 4.84
C ILE A 56 16.38 9.47 3.90
N ILE A 57 15.18 9.59 4.49
CA ILE A 57 14.00 10.02 3.76
C ILE A 57 14.10 11.53 3.56
N ASP A 58 14.06 11.97 2.31
CA ASP A 58 13.98 13.39 1.95
C ASP A 58 12.51 13.84 2.10
N TRP A 59 12.15 14.28 3.31
CA TRP A 59 10.79 14.70 3.64
C TRP A 59 10.34 15.91 2.82
N ASP A 60 11.25 16.86 2.53
CA ASP A 60 10.94 18.02 1.69
C ASP A 60 10.53 17.57 0.27
N PHE A 61 11.21 16.57 -0.30
CA PHE A 61 10.82 15.98 -1.58
C PHE A 61 9.46 15.27 -1.49
N VAL A 62 9.23 14.49 -0.44
CA VAL A 62 7.95 13.78 -0.23
C VAL A 62 6.81 14.77 -0.14
N ASP A 63 6.93 15.79 0.71
CA ASP A 63 5.92 16.83 0.91
C ASP A 63 5.67 17.60 -0.40
N THR A 64 6.73 17.97 -1.12
CA THR A 64 6.61 18.59 -2.45
C THR A 64 5.83 17.73 -3.43
N CYS A 65 6.02 16.40 -3.42
CA CYS A 65 5.25 15.50 -4.27
C CYS A 65 3.77 15.43 -3.88
N TRP A 66 3.46 15.50 -2.58
CA TRP A 66 2.10 15.48 -2.05
C TRP A 66 1.31 16.75 -2.37
N GLU A 67 1.99 17.88 -2.55
CA GLU A 67 1.38 19.15 -2.96
C GLU A 67 1.03 19.22 -4.46
N LYS A 68 1.50 18.26 -5.27
CA LYS A 68 1.22 18.23 -6.70
C LYS A 68 -0.08 17.47 -7.00
N GLU A 69 -0.84 17.99 -7.97
CA GLU A 69 -2.14 17.40 -8.34
C GLU A 69 -1.99 16.04 -9.05
N SER A 70 -0.98 15.90 -9.92
CA SER A 70 -0.88 14.72 -10.79
C SER A 70 -0.37 13.49 -10.04
N ARG A 71 -1.02 12.35 -10.28
CA ARG A 71 -0.80 11.11 -9.53
C ARG A 71 0.64 10.57 -9.65
N GLU A 72 1.36 10.86 -10.73
CA GLU A 72 2.74 10.45 -10.92
C GLU A 72 3.71 11.01 -9.88
N TYR A 73 3.40 12.16 -9.27
CA TYR A 73 4.16 12.73 -8.16
C TYR A 73 4.01 11.90 -6.89
N LEU A 74 2.78 11.49 -6.56
CA LEU A 74 2.51 10.58 -5.44
C LEU A 74 3.18 9.22 -5.65
N TYR A 75 3.24 8.73 -6.88
CA TYR A 75 4.00 7.51 -7.19
C TYR A 75 5.51 7.69 -6.99
N ALA A 76 6.06 8.88 -7.23
CA ALA A 76 7.47 9.16 -7.00
C ALA A 76 7.79 9.19 -5.50
N ALA A 77 6.93 9.82 -4.68
CA ALA A 77 7.06 9.80 -3.22
C ALA A 77 6.94 8.39 -2.64
N ALA A 78 6.02 7.57 -3.17
CA ALA A 78 5.75 6.23 -2.67
C ALA A 78 6.67 5.14 -3.24
N ASN A 79 7.64 5.49 -4.10
CA ASN A 79 8.37 4.51 -4.91
C ASN A 79 8.92 3.35 -4.05
N PRO A 80 8.49 2.09 -4.29
CA PRO A 80 8.82 0.94 -3.43
C PRO A 80 10.32 0.72 -3.21
N GLU A 81 11.18 1.15 -4.14
CA GLU A 81 12.64 1.05 -3.99
C GLU A 81 13.23 1.95 -2.88
N HIS A 82 12.43 2.88 -2.31
CA HIS A 82 12.76 3.79 -1.19
C HIS A 82 12.17 3.37 0.15
N ILE A 83 11.37 2.30 0.20
CA ILE A 83 10.80 1.86 1.47
C ILE A 83 11.92 1.20 2.27
N TYR A 84 12.54 1.97 3.15
CA TYR A 84 13.57 1.47 4.07
C TYR A 84 12.98 0.71 5.26
N LYS A 85 11.75 1.07 5.63
CA LYS A 85 11.00 0.51 6.75
C LYS A 85 9.52 0.55 6.43
N LEU A 86 8.79 -0.50 6.83
CA LEU A 86 7.36 -0.61 6.63
C LEU A 86 6.66 -0.68 7.99
N GLY A 87 5.76 0.26 8.27
CA GLY A 87 4.89 0.22 9.44
C GLY A 87 3.47 -0.20 9.03
N LEU A 88 2.96 -1.28 9.62
CA LEU A 88 1.60 -1.79 9.40
C LEU A 88 0.82 -1.72 10.70
N ILE A 89 -0.39 -1.17 10.65
CA ILE A 89 -1.31 -1.07 11.79
C ILE A 89 -2.58 -1.80 11.43
N PHE A 90 -2.94 -2.83 12.19
CA PHE A 90 -4.09 -3.72 11.96
C PHE A 90 -4.20 -4.21 10.49
N PRO A 91 -3.13 -4.77 9.88
CA PRO A 91 -3.18 -5.14 8.47
C PRO A 91 -4.28 -6.15 8.20
N ALA A 92 -5.23 -5.79 7.34
CA ALA A 92 -6.42 -6.56 7.03
C ALA A 92 -6.13 -7.73 6.06
N TYR A 93 -5.17 -8.59 6.40
CA TYR A 93 -4.89 -9.79 5.59
C TYR A 93 -6.05 -10.80 5.60
N VAL A 94 -7.00 -10.68 6.54
CA VAL A 94 -8.27 -11.42 6.56
C VAL A 94 -9.09 -11.21 5.29
N LEU A 95 -8.96 -10.04 4.65
CA LEU A 95 -9.68 -9.67 3.43
C LEU A 95 -9.58 -10.75 2.34
N PHE A 96 -8.41 -11.36 2.19
CA PHE A 96 -8.18 -12.35 1.13
C PHE A 96 -8.95 -13.65 1.39
N ASP A 97 -9.23 -13.98 2.64
CA ASP A 97 -10.04 -15.14 2.99
C ASP A 97 -11.53 -14.79 2.97
N ASP A 98 -11.92 -13.60 3.44
CA ASP A 98 -13.29 -13.08 3.34
C ASP A 98 -13.78 -13.01 1.89
N VAL A 99 -12.89 -12.59 0.97
CA VAL A 99 -13.16 -12.55 -0.48
C VAL A 99 -13.32 -13.96 -1.04
N LYS A 100 -12.46 -14.91 -0.66
CA LYS A 100 -12.60 -16.33 -1.07
C LYS A 100 -13.91 -16.92 -0.57
N GLU A 101 -14.28 -16.66 0.68
CA GLU A 101 -15.55 -17.09 1.26
C GLU A 101 -16.74 -16.50 0.49
N THR A 102 -16.71 -15.19 0.22
CA THR A 102 -17.74 -14.52 -0.58
C THR A 102 -17.88 -15.15 -1.96
N TYR A 103 -16.76 -15.43 -2.64
CA TYR A 103 -16.76 -16.08 -3.95
C TYR A 103 -17.29 -17.52 -3.90
N GLN A 104 -16.96 -18.28 -2.85
CA GLN A 104 -17.51 -19.62 -2.62
C GLN A 104 -19.02 -19.59 -2.37
N ASN A 105 -19.50 -18.62 -1.58
CA ASN A 105 -20.93 -18.44 -1.29
C ASN A 105 -21.74 -18.05 -2.53
N LEU A 106 -21.11 -17.45 -3.54
CA LEU A 106 -21.70 -17.19 -4.86
C LEU A 106 -21.72 -18.44 -5.78
N GLY A 107 -21.19 -19.58 -5.33
CA GLY A 107 -21.06 -20.81 -6.11
C GLY A 107 -19.82 -20.87 -7.00
N SER A 108 -18.85 -19.96 -6.78
CA SER A 108 -17.62 -19.85 -7.58
C SER A 108 -17.87 -19.82 -9.10
N PRO A 109 -18.76 -18.92 -9.59
CA PRO A 109 -19.09 -18.85 -11.01
C PRO A 109 -17.88 -18.32 -11.79
N SER A 110 -17.88 -18.50 -13.12
CA SER A 110 -16.88 -17.85 -13.95
C SER A 110 -16.97 -16.32 -13.81
N PHE A 111 -15.84 -15.61 -13.93
CA PHE A 111 -15.81 -14.17 -13.62
C PHE A 111 -16.71 -13.31 -14.52
N ASP A 112 -17.01 -13.75 -15.74
CA ASP A 112 -17.98 -13.13 -16.66
C ASP A 112 -19.43 -13.27 -16.18
N GLN A 113 -19.72 -14.25 -15.33
CA GLN A 113 -21.03 -14.50 -14.74
C GLN A 113 -21.22 -13.79 -13.39
N LEU A 114 -20.20 -13.11 -12.86
CA LEU A 114 -20.34 -12.33 -11.63
C LEU A 114 -21.23 -11.10 -11.85
N PRO A 115 -22.14 -10.80 -10.91
CA PRO A 115 -22.96 -9.58 -10.98
C PRO A 115 -22.07 -8.34 -10.91
N ASP A 116 -22.46 -7.24 -11.55
CA ASP A 116 -21.65 -6.02 -11.57
C ASP A 116 -21.37 -5.45 -10.17
N SER A 117 -22.28 -5.70 -9.23
CA SER A 117 -22.08 -5.48 -7.80
C SER A 117 -22.54 -6.68 -6.96
N LEU A 118 -21.94 -6.84 -5.79
CA LEU A 118 -22.21 -7.90 -4.83
C LEU A 118 -22.18 -7.35 -3.40
N THR A 119 -22.83 -8.05 -2.48
CA THR A 119 -22.77 -7.73 -1.05
C THR A 119 -21.58 -8.46 -0.41
N HIS A 120 -20.71 -7.71 0.26
CA HIS A 120 -19.56 -8.21 1.00
C HIS A 120 -19.47 -7.45 2.33
N HIS A 121 -19.54 -8.15 3.48
CA HIS A 121 -19.63 -7.57 4.83
C HIS A 121 -20.56 -6.36 4.95
N ASN A 122 -21.80 -6.49 4.48
CA ASN A 122 -22.84 -5.44 4.47
C ASN A 122 -22.55 -4.21 3.59
N ALA A 123 -21.49 -4.23 2.78
CA ALA A 123 -21.21 -3.23 1.76
C ALA A 123 -21.58 -3.74 0.37
N SER A 124 -22.07 -2.85 -0.50
CA SER A 124 -22.22 -3.13 -1.93
C SER A 124 -20.92 -2.77 -2.64
N LEU A 125 -20.20 -3.78 -3.13
CA LEU A 125 -18.93 -3.62 -3.84
C LEU A 125 -19.07 -4.03 -5.30
N GLY A 126 -18.29 -3.41 -6.19
CA GLY A 126 -18.23 -3.83 -7.59
C GLY A 126 -17.44 -5.14 -7.74
N LYS A 127 -17.78 -5.97 -8.73
CA LYS A 127 -17.09 -7.27 -8.96
C LYS A 127 -15.57 -7.17 -9.10
N ILE A 128 -15.07 -6.03 -9.56
CA ILE A 128 -13.62 -5.77 -9.69
C ILE A 128 -12.88 -5.93 -8.36
N TYR A 129 -13.50 -5.54 -7.24
CA TYR A 129 -12.91 -5.71 -5.91
C TYR A 129 -12.65 -7.19 -5.62
N LEU A 130 -13.62 -8.05 -5.94
CA LEU A 130 -13.53 -9.49 -5.72
C LEU A 130 -12.49 -10.11 -6.65
N THR A 131 -12.54 -9.80 -7.94
CA THR A 131 -11.62 -10.38 -8.92
C THR A 131 -10.16 -9.98 -8.66
N ASP A 132 -9.91 -8.71 -8.34
CA ASP A 132 -8.55 -8.23 -8.05
C ASP A 132 -8.02 -8.86 -6.76
N ALA A 133 -8.84 -8.97 -5.73
CA ALA A 133 -8.42 -9.59 -4.47
C ALA A 133 -8.18 -11.11 -4.62
N LEU A 134 -8.94 -11.81 -5.45
CA LEU A 134 -8.74 -13.24 -5.75
C LEU A 134 -7.46 -13.51 -6.56
N ASP A 135 -7.04 -12.57 -7.40
CA ASP A 135 -5.82 -12.70 -8.22
C ASP A 135 -4.52 -12.49 -7.43
N ILE A 136 -4.62 -11.90 -6.22
CA ILE A 136 -3.46 -11.61 -5.37
C ILE A 136 -3.10 -12.83 -4.51
N ASP A 137 -1.92 -13.40 -4.77
CA ASP A 137 -1.25 -14.29 -3.82
C ASP A 137 -0.61 -13.45 -2.70
N ILE A 138 -1.39 -13.20 -1.65
CA ILE A 138 -0.94 -12.37 -0.53
C ILE A 138 0.26 -12.96 0.20
N GLU A 139 0.39 -14.29 0.26
CA GLU A 139 1.54 -14.91 0.92
C GLU A 139 2.82 -14.69 0.14
N ASP A 140 2.77 -14.82 -1.19
CA ASP A 140 3.90 -14.49 -2.07
C ASP A 140 4.26 -13.00 -1.96
N VAL A 141 3.26 -12.11 -1.93
CA VAL A 141 3.48 -10.67 -1.69
C VAL A 141 4.20 -10.44 -0.37
N GLN A 142 3.77 -11.07 0.73
CA GLN A 142 4.41 -10.96 2.05
C GLN A 142 5.87 -11.44 2.03
N LYS A 143 6.15 -12.57 1.37
CA LYS A 143 7.52 -13.13 1.25
C LYS A 143 8.46 -12.21 0.47
N ARG A 144 7.95 -11.40 -0.45
CA ARG A 144 8.74 -10.42 -1.22
C ARG A 144 9.06 -9.14 -0.46
N ILE A 145 8.48 -8.92 0.72
CA ILE A 145 8.78 -7.75 1.56
C ILE A 145 10.13 -7.95 2.23
N ILE A 146 11.16 -7.30 1.69
CA ILE A 146 12.53 -7.36 2.25
C ILE A 146 12.78 -6.24 3.27
N ALA A 147 12.03 -5.13 3.18
CA ALA A 147 12.18 -4.02 4.12
C ALA A 147 11.89 -4.48 5.56
N PRO A 148 12.71 -4.05 6.56
CA PRO A 148 12.34 -4.16 7.96
C PRO A 148 10.89 -3.71 8.16
N THR A 149 10.10 -4.54 8.85
CA THR A 149 8.67 -4.32 8.98
C THR A 149 8.29 -4.32 10.46
N LEU A 150 7.51 -3.34 10.88
CA LEU A 150 6.86 -3.33 12.19
C LEU A 150 5.36 -3.46 11.99
N ILE A 151 4.78 -4.50 12.57
CA ILE A 151 3.33 -4.67 12.63
C ILE A 151 2.87 -4.31 14.04
N VAL A 152 1.84 -3.49 14.20
CA VAL A 152 1.20 -3.18 15.48
C VAL A 152 -0.24 -3.67 15.45
N HIS A 153 -0.63 -4.50 16.42
CA HIS A 153 -1.94 -5.16 16.39
C HIS A 153 -2.48 -5.45 17.80
N GLY A 154 -3.78 -5.23 18.01
CA GLY A 154 -4.50 -5.56 19.25
C GLY A 154 -4.98 -7.01 19.33
N THR A 155 -4.89 -7.63 20.50
CA THR A 155 -5.27 -9.05 20.69
C THR A 155 -6.78 -9.32 20.63
N ASN A 156 -7.61 -8.29 20.86
CA ASN A 156 -9.07 -8.34 20.80
C ASN A 156 -9.62 -7.67 19.51
N ASP A 157 -8.83 -7.61 18.45
CA ASP A 157 -9.30 -7.18 17.14
C ASP A 157 -10.25 -8.24 16.54
N THR A 158 -11.51 -7.86 16.34
CA THR A 158 -12.56 -8.71 15.76
C THR A 158 -12.89 -8.34 14.31
N ILE A 159 -12.20 -7.34 13.74
CA ILE A 159 -12.39 -6.89 12.36
C ILE A 159 -11.27 -7.45 11.49
N ALA A 160 -10.03 -7.31 11.91
CA ALA A 160 -8.86 -7.98 11.35
C ALA A 160 -8.26 -8.85 12.45
N PRO A 161 -8.56 -10.16 12.52
CA PRO A 161 -8.11 -10.98 13.65
C PRO A 161 -6.60 -10.95 13.86
N TYR A 162 -6.17 -10.80 15.10
CA TYR A 162 -4.76 -10.69 15.51
C TYR A 162 -3.86 -11.79 14.92
N GLN A 163 -4.38 -13.01 14.77
CA GLN A 163 -3.67 -14.16 14.22
C GLN A 163 -3.08 -13.88 12.83
N TYR A 164 -3.74 -13.08 11.99
CA TYR A 164 -3.22 -12.74 10.67
C TYR A 164 -1.88 -11.98 10.74
N SER A 165 -1.66 -11.19 11.79
CA SER A 165 -0.37 -10.53 12.02
C SER A 165 0.67 -11.46 12.62
N VAL A 166 0.26 -12.42 13.45
CA VAL A 166 1.14 -13.50 13.92
C VAL A 166 1.66 -14.32 12.73
N ASP A 167 0.80 -14.67 11.79
CA ASP A 167 1.20 -15.44 10.60
C ASP A 167 2.03 -14.58 9.64
N ALA A 168 1.69 -13.30 9.47
CA ALA A 168 2.43 -12.39 8.61
C ALA A 168 3.89 -12.22 9.05
N ILE A 169 4.19 -12.14 10.36
CA ILE A 169 5.58 -12.05 10.82
C ILE A 169 6.40 -13.32 10.59
N GLN A 170 5.76 -14.47 10.37
CA GLN A 170 6.46 -15.70 9.97
C GLN A 170 6.81 -15.69 8.48
N ARG A 171 6.00 -14.98 7.66
CA ARG A 171 6.17 -14.92 6.20
C ARG A 171 7.07 -13.76 5.76
N ILE A 172 7.04 -12.64 6.47
CA ILE A 172 7.84 -11.45 6.17
C ILE A 172 9.21 -11.58 6.87
N PRO A 173 10.33 -11.75 6.15
CA PRO A 173 11.62 -12.12 6.74
C PRO A 173 12.15 -11.20 7.85
N ASN A 174 11.88 -9.90 7.77
CA ASN A 174 12.41 -8.89 8.68
C ASN A 174 11.30 -8.19 9.49
N ALA A 175 10.20 -8.90 9.77
CA ALA A 175 9.08 -8.35 10.51
C ALA A 175 9.17 -8.57 12.02
N LYS A 176 8.72 -7.55 12.77
CA LYS A 176 8.49 -7.60 14.22
C LYS A 176 7.02 -7.28 14.49
N LEU A 177 6.43 -7.92 15.49
CA LEU A 177 5.05 -7.65 15.94
C LEU A 177 5.08 -6.95 17.29
N VAL A 178 4.34 -5.85 17.39
CA VAL A 178 4.04 -5.14 18.63
C VAL A 178 2.60 -5.45 18.99
N THR A 179 2.45 -6.22 20.06
CA THR A 179 1.15 -6.66 20.57
C THR A 179 0.58 -5.62 21.53
N VAL A 180 -0.63 -5.15 21.23
CA VAL A 180 -1.43 -4.30 22.12
C VAL A 180 -2.39 -5.21 22.88
N GLU A 181 -2.00 -5.63 24.08
CA GLU A 181 -2.83 -6.53 24.89
C GLU A 181 -4.20 -5.89 25.21
N GLY A 182 -5.27 -6.64 24.98
CA GLY A 182 -6.66 -6.20 25.07
C GLY A 182 -7.11 -5.20 23.99
N GLY A 183 -6.21 -4.78 23.10
CA GLY A 183 -6.48 -3.79 22.05
C GLY A 183 -7.46 -4.31 21.00
N ARG A 184 -8.30 -3.41 20.47
CA ARG A 184 -9.28 -3.71 19.39
C ARG A 184 -8.82 -3.10 18.06
N HIS A 185 -9.67 -3.15 17.03
CA HIS A 185 -9.45 -2.48 15.73
C HIS A 185 -9.62 -0.95 15.79
N ARG A 186 -8.85 -0.27 16.66
CA ARG A 186 -8.92 1.18 16.83
C ARG A 186 -7.67 1.76 17.45
N ILE A 187 -7.44 3.02 17.13
CA ILE A 187 -6.40 3.84 17.74
C ILE A 187 -7.02 4.51 18.98
N ASP A 188 -6.96 3.82 20.13
CA ASP A 188 -7.35 4.37 21.44
C ASP A 188 -6.13 4.71 22.31
N GLU A 189 -6.34 5.17 23.53
CA GLU A 189 -5.25 5.53 24.46
C GLU A 189 -4.32 4.34 24.76
N ASN A 190 -4.87 3.13 24.90
CA ASN A 190 -4.08 1.92 25.16
C ASN A 190 -3.19 1.60 23.95
N PHE A 191 -3.77 1.62 22.75
CA PHE A 191 -3.01 1.47 21.50
C PHE A 191 -1.90 2.51 21.43
N SER A 192 -2.23 3.79 21.61
CA SER A 192 -1.28 4.90 21.45
C SER A 192 -0.10 4.78 22.42
N LYS A 193 -0.37 4.41 23.68
CA LYS A 193 0.65 4.20 24.71
C LYS A 193 1.70 3.16 24.34
N ILE A 194 1.31 2.12 23.61
CA ILE A 194 2.18 1.01 23.21
C ILE A 194 2.79 1.26 21.82
N ALA A 195 1.97 1.69 20.86
CA ALA A 195 2.32 1.83 19.47
C ALA A 195 3.28 3.00 19.22
N ILE A 196 3.04 4.17 19.81
CA ILE A 196 3.82 5.38 19.49
C ILE A 196 5.31 5.18 19.83
N PRO A 197 5.71 4.75 21.05
CA PRO A 197 7.12 4.53 21.35
C PRO A 197 7.75 3.44 20.47
N ALA A 198 6.99 2.37 20.17
CA ALA A 198 7.49 1.29 19.33
C ALA A 198 7.75 1.75 17.88
N ILE A 199 6.84 2.56 17.32
CA ILE A 199 6.99 3.16 15.99
C ILE A 199 8.17 4.14 15.99
N GLN A 200 8.27 5.01 17.00
CA GLN A 200 9.39 5.96 17.10
C GLN A 200 10.75 5.26 17.16
N ASN A 201 10.88 4.25 18.01
CA ASN A 201 12.11 3.43 18.10
C ASN A 201 12.39 2.72 16.77
N PHE A 202 11.37 2.09 16.20
CA PHE A 202 11.50 1.41 14.91
C PHE A 202 11.92 2.36 13.81
N LEU A 203 11.48 3.62 13.77
CA LEU A 203 11.90 4.59 12.77
C LEU A 203 13.31 5.15 13.03
N ALA A 204 13.74 5.22 14.29
CA ALA A 204 15.05 5.75 14.69
C ALA A 204 16.23 4.77 14.52
N GLU A 205 15.98 3.45 14.51
CA GLU A 205 17.01 2.40 14.28
C GLU A 205 17.73 2.51 12.91
#